data_AF-A0A3C0UBB5-F1
#
_entry.id   AF-A0A3C0UBB5-F1
#
_cell.length_a   1.000
_cell.length_b   1.000
_cell.length_c   1.000
_cell.angle_alpha   90.00
_cell.angle_beta   90.00
_cell.angle_gamma   90.00
#
_symmetry.space_group_name_H-M   'P 1'
#
loop_
_entity.id
_entity.type
_entity.pdbx_description
1 polymer ?
#
loop_
_entity_poly.entity_id
_entity_poly.type
_entity_poly.pdbx_seq_one_letter_code
_entity_poly.pdbx_strand_id
1 'polypeptide(L)'
;MRRGPLKAGEKVQFTDRRSNKITDQLVPGGVTQTSHGIILHDDVIGMVEGSVVVTVSAKRETQMNHEHPERDAGKPWKGTRAIGGWQFAVMRPRLADYVLSMPRGAQIMYPKDIAQVIQLGDIRSGMNVLESGAGSGAMSLNLLDAVGEDGHLTTIEMRSEFARVAEGNATVYFGGRPAWWDLRTGDFDSVAATLPEHSFDRIMLDMLDPWNRLEQAYRVIAPGGVLVAYVTTTTQLGRMAEALREAGSWTEPDIQETLERNWKAQGLAIRPDHQMIGHTGFLMVTRAMAPGFRALRKRDRATKDTTTDIDSLTPEERAEQLEDLELRDISDRKLRKVLRDLDAQVHAIGE
;
A
#
# COMPACT_ATOMS: atom_id res chain seq x y z
N MET A 1 -12.23 -0.34 18.26
CA MET A 1 -10.87 -0.24 18.88
C MET A 1 -10.73 -1.32 19.95
N ARG A 2 -9.78 -2.26 19.80
CA ARG A 2 -9.59 -3.34 20.80
C ARG A 2 -8.83 -2.79 22.01
N ARG A 3 -9.46 -2.78 23.17
CA ARG A 3 -8.87 -2.38 24.46
C ARG A 3 -9.07 -3.49 25.48
N GLY A 4 -8.27 -3.43 26.54
CA GLY A 4 -8.33 -4.39 27.65
C GLY A 4 -7.32 -5.54 27.50
N PRO A 5 -7.47 -6.58 28.34
CA PRO A 5 -6.56 -7.71 28.39
C PRO A 5 -6.36 -8.37 27.02
N LEU A 6 -5.15 -8.88 26.78
CA LEU A 6 -4.81 -9.67 25.61
C LEU A 6 -5.61 -10.98 25.64
N LYS A 7 -6.18 -11.36 24.50
CA LYS A 7 -7.05 -12.55 24.39
C LYS A 7 -6.46 -13.60 23.48
N ALA A 8 -6.84 -14.84 23.71
CA ALA A 8 -6.64 -15.92 22.74
C ALA A 8 -7.20 -15.53 21.36
N GLY A 9 -6.49 -15.89 20.30
CA GLY A 9 -6.78 -15.54 18.91
C GLY A 9 -6.24 -14.18 18.48
N GLU A 10 -5.86 -13.28 19.39
CA GLU A 10 -5.29 -11.98 19.02
C GLU A 10 -3.86 -12.13 18.49
N LYS A 11 -3.52 -11.32 17.49
CA LYS A 11 -2.13 -11.11 17.06
C LYS A 11 -1.46 -10.09 17.98
N VAL A 12 -0.26 -10.43 18.45
CA VAL A 12 0.56 -9.59 19.31
C VAL A 12 1.97 -9.46 18.74
N GLN A 13 2.66 -8.38 19.07
CA GLN A 13 4.04 -8.13 18.75
C GLN A 13 4.89 -8.16 20.03
N PHE A 14 5.86 -9.07 20.04
CA PHE A 14 6.90 -9.16 21.05
C PHE A 14 8.10 -8.34 20.58
N THR A 15 8.52 -7.36 21.38
CA THR A 15 9.70 -6.53 21.09
C THR A 15 10.73 -6.66 22.19
N ASP A 16 11.97 -7.03 21.86
CA ASP A 16 13.04 -7.10 22.85
C ASP A 16 13.80 -5.77 23.04
N ARG A 17 14.72 -5.75 24.01
CA ARG A 17 15.63 -4.61 24.26
C ARG A 17 16.60 -4.27 23.12
N ARG A 18 16.71 -5.10 22.09
CA ARG A 18 17.48 -4.87 20.87
C ARG A 18 16.59 -4.41 19.71
N SER A 19 15.31 -4.14 19.98
CA SER A 19 14.29 -3.79 19.00
C SER A 19 13.98 -4.90 17.99
N ASN A 20 14.34 -6.16 18.28
CA ASN A 20 13.90 -7.29 17.48
C ASN A 20 12.41 -7.50 17.73
N LYS A 21 11.65 -7.61 16.64
CA LYS A 21 10.19 -7.77 16.68
C LYS A 21 9.79 -9.15 16.18
N ILE A 22 8.89 -9.80 16.90
CA ILE A 22 8.24 -11.05 16.49
C ILE A 22 6.74 -10.82 16.61
N THR A 23 6.01 -11.00 15.51
CA THR A 23 4.55 -10.95 15.54
C THR A 23 4.01 -12.37 15.51
N ASP A 24 3.18 -12.74 16.48
CA ASP A 24 2.59 -14.07 16.57
C ASP A 24 1.13 -14.02 17.03
N GLN A 25 0.38 -15.10 16.82
CA GLN A 25 -0.99 -15.22 17.29
C GLN A 25 -1.02 -15.94 18.64
N LEU A 26 -1.70 -15.36 19.62
CA LEU A 26 -1.91 -16.00 20.91
C LEU A 26 -2.85 -17.19 20.75
N VAL A 27 -2.36 -18.37 21.11
CA VAL A 27 -3.09 -19.65 21.07
C VAL A 27 -2.93 -20.29 22.44
N PRO A 28 -4.02 -20.69 23.13
CA PRO A 28 -3.94 -21.38 24.42
C PRO A 28 -3.05 -22.63 24.34
N GLY A 29 -2.14 -22.80 25.31
CA GLY A 29 -1.12 -23.85 25.31
C GLY A 29 -0.08 -23.74 24.18
N GLY A 30 -0.11 -22.66 23.39
CA GLY A 30 0.84 -22.37 22.33
C GLY A 30 2.10 -21.67 22.85
N VAL A 31 3.11 -21.57 21.97
CA VAL A 31 4.39 -20.94 22.28
C VAL A 31 4.91 -20.13 21.09
N THR A 32 5.57 -19.02 21.37
CA THR A 32 6.39 -18.29 20.39
C THR A 32 7.86 -18.63 20.61
N GLN A 33 8.52 -19.12 19.57
CA GLN A 33 9.95 -19.42 19.58
C GLN A 33 10.75 -18.13 19.37
N THR A 34 11.81 -17.94 20.17
CA THR A 34 12.72 -16.80 20.05
C THR A 34 14.17 -17.27 20.02
N SER A 35 15.09 -16.38 19.64
CA SER A 35 16.53 -16.66 19.73
C SER A 35 17.05 -16.82 21.17
N HIS A 36 16.26 -16.45 22.18
CA HIS A 36 16.63 -16.46 23.59
C HIS A 36 15.61 -17.22 24.46
N GLY A 37 15.05 -18.32 23.94
CA GLY A 37 14.08 -19.18 24.64
C GLY A 37 12.68 -19.10 24.05
N ILE A 38 11.68 -19.54 24.81
CA ILE A 38 10.27 -19.56 24.37
C ILE A 38 9.41 -18.64 25.22
N ILE A 39 8.39 -18.06 24.61
CA ILE A 39 7.32 -17.33 25.29
C ILE A 39 6.10 -18.24 25.32
N LEU A 40 5.58 -18.55 26.51
CA LEU A 40 4.34 -19.31 26.65
C LEU A 40 3.15 -18.37 26.46
N HIS A 41 2.21 -18.71 25.57
CA HIS A 41 1.06 -17.86 25.31
C HIS A 41 0.13 -17.72 26.51
N ASP A 42 0.02 -18.76 27.33
CA ASP A 42 -0.81 -18.74 28.55
C ASP A 42 -0.31 -17.72 29.58
N ASP A 43 1.00 -17.42 29.58
CA ASP A 43 1.58 -16.36 30.42
C ASP A 43 1.26 -14.95 29.89
N VAL A 44 0.87 -14.84 28.61
CA VAL A 44 0.57 -13.57 27.93
C VAL A 44 -0.94 -13.28 27.93
N ILE A 45 -1.76 -14.31 27.76
CA ILE A 45 -3.22 -14.19 27.71
C ILE A 45 -3.72 -13.67 29.07
N GLY A 46 -4.55 -12.62 29.05
CA GLY A 46 -5.05 -11.94 30.24
C GLY A 46 -4.15 -10.79 30.72
N MET A 47 -2.93 -10.64 30.21
CA MET A 47 -2.11 -9.48 30.51
C MET A 47 -2.65 -8.21 29.84
N VAL A 48 -2.31 -7.06 30.39
CA VAL A 48 -2.60 -5.76 29.76
C VAL A 48 -1.54 -5.47 28.69
N GLU A 49 -1.96 -4.83 27.60
CA GLU A 49 -1.04 -4.35 26.57
C GLU A 49 0.05 -3.43 27.14
N GLY A 50 1.29 -3.59 26.69
CA GLY A 50 2.46 -2.90 27.23
C GLY A 50 3.17 -3.64 28.37
N SER A 51 2.68 -4.83 28.76
CA SER A 51 3.35 -5.68 29.74
C SER A 51 4.65 -6.28 29.21
N VAL A 52 5.52 -6.70 30.14
CA VAL A 52 6.77 -7.41 29.84
C VAL A 52 6.64 -8.88 30.20
N VAL A 53 7.02 -9.76 29.27
CA VAL A 53 7.11 -11.20 29.47
C VAL A 53 8.55 -11.67 29.39
N VAL A 54 8.84 -12.77 30.08
CA VAL A 54 10.19 -13.32 30.20
C VAL A 54 10.21 -14.70 29.54
N THR A 55 11.18 -14.93 28.65
CA THR A 55 11.33 -16.24 28.02
C THR A 55 11.69 -17.31 29.05
N VAL A 56 11.18 -18.52 28.85
CA VAL A 56 11.57 -19.70 29.63
C VAL A 56 12.51 -20.60 28.81
N SER A 57 13.31 -21.40 29.50
CA SER A 57 14.15 -22.41 28.85
C SER A 57 13.32 -23.64 28.45
N ALA A 58 13.73 -24.34 27.39
CA ALA A 58 13.06 -25.53 26.87
C ALA A 58 12.84 -26.67 27.89
N LYS A 59 13.55 -26.68 29.03
CA LYS A 59 13.32 -27.66 30.12
C LYS A 59 11.96 -27.50 30.82
N ARG A 60 11.36 -26.29 30.80
CA ARG A 60 10.01 -26.04 31.35
C ARG A 60 8.91 -26.46 30.36
N GLU A 61 9.20 -26.36 29.05
CA GLU A 61 8.36 -26.93 27.98
C GLU A 61 8.20 -28.45 28.16
N THR A 62 9.30 -29.15 28.49
CA THR A 62 9.28 -30.61 28.72
C THR A 62 8.42 -31.03 29.92
N GLN A 63 8.23 -30.12 30.89
CA GLN A 63 7.37 -30.33 32.07
C GLN A 63 5.89 -30.15 31.74
N MET A 64 5.53 -29.17 30.91
CA MET A 64 4.15 -29.01 30.39
C MET A 64 3.78 -30.07 29.34
N ASN A 65 4.72 -30.47 28.48
CA ASN A 65 4.50 -31.51 27.47
C ASN A 65 4.29 -32.91 28.10
N HIS A 66 4.70 -33.13 29.35
CA HIS A 66 4.41 -34.36 30.09
C HIS A 66 2.91 -34.55 30.37
N GLU A 67 2.14 -33.46 30.45
CA GLU A 67 0.69 -33.50 30.68
C GLU A 67 -0.10 -33.67 29.38
N HIS A 68 0.48 -33.33 28.21
CA HIS A 68 -0.18 -33.37 26.90
C HIS A 68 0.76 -33.79 25.73
N PRO A 69 1.22 -35.05 25.69
CA PRO A 69 2.20 -35.55 24.74
C PRO A 69 1.74 -35.58 23.27
N GLU A 70 0.43 -35.56 23.01
CA GLU A 70 -0.18 -35.50 21.68
C GLU A 70 0.15 -34.21 20.91
N ARG A 71 0.58 -33.15 21.61
CA ARG A 71 0.79 -31.80 21.05
C ARG A 71 2.12 -31.62 20.28
N ASP A 72 2.98 -32.63 20.31
CA ASP A 72 4.27 -32.63 19.61
C ASP A 72 4.28 -33.46 18.32
N ALA A 73 3.17 -34.12 17.98
CA ALA A 73 3.02 -34.88 16.75
C ALA A 73 2.99 -33.95 15.52
N GLY A 74 4.17 -33.60 14.99
CA GLY A 74 4.30 -32.91 13.70
C GLY A 74 5.21 -31.68 13.67
N LYS A 75 5.91 -31.32 14.76
CA LYS A 75 6.82 -30.16 14.76
C LYS A 75 8.21 -30.54 14.20
N PRO A 76 8.72 -29.90 13.13
CA PRO A 76 9.97 -30.31 12.46
C PRO A 76 11.26 -29.78 13.12
N TRP A 77 11.19 -29.10 14.26
CA TRP A 77 12.34 -28.41 14.87
C TRP A 77 12.79 -29.10 16.17
N LYS A 78 14.10 -29.35 16.32
CA LYS A 78 14.72 -29.78 17.59
C LYS A 78 15.00 -28.55 18.47
N GLY A 79 14.66 -28.65 19.76
CA GLY A 79 14.71 -27.57 20.74
C GLY A 79 16.00 -26.75 20.72
N THR A 80 15.83 -25.42 20.69
CA THR A 80 16.91 -24.42 20.70
C THR A 80 17.66 -24.43 22.04
N ARG A 81 18.94 -24.03 22.03
CA ARG A 81 19.82 -23.92 23.22
C ARG A 81 19.07 -23.32 24.42
N ALA A 82 19.26 -23.92 25.60
CA ALA A 82 18.68 -23.50 26.87
C ALA A 82 19.18 -22.11 27.30
N ILE A 83 18.58 -21.07 26.72
CA ILE A 83 18.72 -19.67 27.12
C ILE A 83 17.30 -19.23 27.44
N GLY A 84 17.06 -18.79 28.68
CA GLY A 84 15.80 -18.21 29.14
C GLY A 84 16.12 -16.98 29.99
N GLY A 85 15.10 -16.23 30.43
CA GLY A 85 15.30 -15.00 31.20
C GLY A 85 15.39 -13.74 30.34
N TRP A 86 15.08 -13.81 29.04
CA TRP A 86 15.10 -12.65 28.15
C TRP A 86 13.74 -11.95 28.14
N GLN A 87 13.74 -10.62 28.22
CA GLN A 87 12.52 -9.83 28.32
C GLN A 87 12.03 -9.35 26.95
N PHE A 88 10.71 -9.44 26.76
CA PHE A 88 9.99 -8.89 25.62
C PHE A 88 8.82 -8.03 26.10
N ALA A 89 8.67 -6.84 25.54
CA ALA A 89 7.44 -6.06 25.68
C ALA A 89 6.37 -6.61 24.72
N VAL A 90 5.13 -6.74 25.18
CA VAL A 90 4.00 -7.25 24.41
C VAL A 90 3.06 -6.11 24.05
N MET A 91 2.85 -5.89 22.75
CA MET A 91 1.95 -4.86 22.22
C MET A 91 0.99 -5.48 21.19
N ARG A 92 -0.16 -4.86 20.92
CA ARG A 92 -0.91 -5.18 19.70
C ARG A 92 -0.15 -4.58 18.51
N PRO A 93 -0.02 -5.30 17.38
CA PRO A 93 0.70 -4.77 16.23
C PRO A 93 -0.08 -3.57 15.66
N ARG A 94 0.64 -2.51 15.26
CA ARG A 94 0.04 -1.48 14.39
C ARG A 94 -0.29 -2.13 13.05
N LEU A 95 -1.22 -1.54 12.29
CA LEU A 95 -1.57 -2.07 10.96
C LEU A 95 -0.34 -2.23 10.06
N ALA A 96 0.56 -1.25 10.06
CA ALA A 96 1.83 -1.32 9.35
C ALA A 96 2.72 -2.51 9.79
N ASP A 97 2.74 -2.83 11.09
CA ASP A 97 3.50 -3.98 11.59
C ASP A 97 2.82 -5.31 11.21
N TYR A 98 1.48 -5.35 11.22
CA TYR A 98 0.70 -6.52 10.81
C TYR A 98 0.92 -6.84 9.33
N VAL A 99 0.80 -5.84 8.45
CA VAL A 99 1.01 -5.98 7.00
C VAL A 99 2.39 -6.58 6.69
N LEU A 100 3.42 -6.17 7.44
CA LEU A 100 4.78 -6.69 7.23
C LEU A 100 5.00 -8.09 7.81
N SER A 101 4.13 -8.59 8.69
CA SER A 101 4.33 -9.88 9.37
C SER A 101 3.25 -10.93 9.07
N MET A 102 2.19 -10.57 8.36
CA MET A 102 1.13 -11.49 7.97
C MET A 102 1.64 -12.56 6.97
N PRO A 103 1.02 -13.75 6.95
CA PRO A 103 1.26 -14.75 5.92
C PRO A 103 1.11 -14.17 4.51
N ARG A 104 2.06 -14.48 3.62
CA ARG A 104 2.10 -13.94 2.25
C ARG A 104 1.97 -15.04 1.22
N GLY A 105 0.98 -14.93 0.34
CA GLY A 105 0.86 -15.73 -0.89
C GLY A 105 1.45 -15.02 -2.11
N ALA A 106 1.49 -13.68 -2.05
CA ALA A 106 1.99 -12.80 -3.10
C ALA A 106 2.86 -11.68 -2.50
N GLN A 107 3.60 -10.99 -3.36
CA GLN A 107 4.28 -9.76 -3.00
C GLN A 107 3.25 -8.72 -2.51
N ILE A 108 3.62 -7.94 -1.50
CA ILE A 108 2.75 -6.93 -0.90
C ILE A 108 3.22 -5.53 -1.27
N MET A 109 2.26 -4.61 -1.37
CA MET A 109 2.54 -3.19 -1.28
C MET A 109 3.03 -2.84 0.13
N TYR A 110 4.08 -2.03 0.23
CA TYR A 110 4.63 -1.63 1.52
C TYR A 110 3.77 -0.54 2.18
N PRO A 111 3.75 -0.45 3.53
CA PRO A 111 2.95 0.56 4.23
C PRO A 111 3.18 2.00 3.78
N LYS A 112 4.41 2.36 3.38
CA LYS A 112 4.74 3.69 2.85
C LYS A 112 3.95 4.02 1.58
N ASP A 113 3.75 3.04 0.69
CA ASP A 113 3.04 3.24 -0.58
C ASP A 113 1.53 3.13 -0.36
N ILE A 114 1.09 2.21 0.50
CA ILE A 114 -0.33 2.11 0.89
C ILE A 114 -0.82 3.44 1.47
N ALA A 115 -0.02 4.09 2.31
CA ALA A 115 -0.36 5.41 2.85
C ALA A 115 -0.56 6.45 1.74
N GLN A 116 0.27 6.42 0.70
CA GLN A 116 0.11 7.28 -0.47
C GLN A 116 -1.15 6.92 -1.27
N VAL A 117 -1.47 5.64 -1.45
CA VAL A 117 -2.72 5.23 -2.11
C VAL A 117 -3.94 5.78 -1.39
N ILE A 118 -4.00 5.66 -0.05
CA ILE A 118 -5.12 6.21 0.73
C ILE A 118 -5.20 7.73 0.59
N GLN A 119 -4.06 8.42 0.71
CA GLN A 119 -4.00 9.88 0.71
C GLN A 119 -4.29 10.48 -0.68
N LEU A 120 -3.63 9.98 -1.72
CA LEU A 120 -3.74 10.49 -3.09
C LEU A 120 -5.00 9.98 -3.78
N GLY A 121 -5.42 8.76 -3.46
CA GLY A 121 -6.71 8.22 -3.83
C GLY A 121 -7.86 8.91 -3.11
N ASP A 122 -7.60 9.76 -2.12
CA ASP A 122 -8.62 10.44 -1.32
C ASP A 122 -9.71 9.47 -0.82
N ILE A 123 -9.25 8.35 -0.25
CA ILE A 123 -10.10 7.24 0.21
C ILE A 123 -10.54 7.53 1.63
N ARG A 124 -11.85 7.54 1.87
CA ARG A 124 -12.45 7.97 3.14
C ARG A 124 -13.59 7.06 3.55
N SER A 125 -14.00 7.24 4.80
CA SER A 125 -15.12 6.50 5.36
C SER A 125 -16.42 6.74 4.57
N GLY A 126 -17.20 5.67 4.39
CA GLY A 126 -18.48 5.71 3.66
C GLY A 126 -18.37 5.56 2.14
N MET A 127 -17.16 5.48 1.58
CA MET A 127 -16.97 5.34 0.13
C MET A 127 -17.14 3.90 -0.35
N ASN A 128 -17.59 3.77 -1.60
CA ASN A 128 -17.53 2.53 -2.36
C ASN A 128 -16.21 2.45 -3.12
N VAL A 129 -15.35 1.51 -2.73
CA VAL A 129 -14.02 1.33 -3.33
C VAL A 129 -13.94 0.00 -4.05
N LEU A 130 -13.42 0.02 -5.27
CA LEU A 130 -13.07 -1.18 -6.02
C LEU A 130 -11.56 -1.40 -5.95
N GLU A 131 -11.15 -2.57 -5.53
CA GLU A 131 -9.77 -3.05 -5.58
C GLU A 131 -9.67 -4.19 -6.58
N SER A 132 -8.57 -4.28 -7.33
CA SER A 132 -8.22 -5.51 -8.01
C SER A 132 -6.74 -5.85 -7.85
N GLY A 133 -6.50 -7.12 -7.52
CA GLY A 133 -5.24 -7.61 -6.98
C GLY A 133 -5.26 -7.64 -5.46
N ALA A 134 -6.00 -8.60 -4.87
CA ALA A 134 -6.01 -8.76 -3.42
C ALA A 134 -4.65 -9.24 -2.91
N GLY A 135 -4.04 -10.18 -3.64
CA GLY A 135 -2.77 -10.80 -3.27
C GLY A 135 -2.81 -11.38 -1.85
N SER A 136 -2.00 -10.82 -0.95
CA SER A 136 -1.99 -11.22 0.47
C SER A 136 -2.93 -10.40 1.37
N GLY A 137 -3.68 -9.45 0.81
CA GLY A 137 -4.64 -8.59 1.52
C GLY A 137 -4.04 -7.34 2.17
N ALA A 138 -2.82 -6.94 1.81
CA ALA A 138 -2.15 -5.79 2.44
C ALA A 138 -2.90 -4.49 2.17
N MET A 139 -3.22 -4.23 0.89
CA MET A 139 -4.00 -3.08 0.48
C MET A 139 -5.46 -3.23 0.94
N SER A 140 -6.08 -4.41 0.76
CA SER A 140 -7.44 -4.70 1.21
C SER A 140 -7.68 -4.36 2.67
N LEU A 141 -6.77 -4.74 3.59
CA LEU A 141 -6.86 -4.41 5.01
C LEU A 141 -6.93 -2.90 5.27
N ASN A 142 -6.10 -2.13 4.56
CA ASN A 142 -6.04 -0.68 4.74
C ASN A 142 -7.25 0.01 4.09
N LEU A 143 -7.73 -0.51 2.96
CA LEU A 143 -8.98 -0.05 2.34
C LEU A 143 -10.17 -0.31 3.26
N LEU A 144 -10.29 -1.50 3.84
CA LEU A 144 -11.35 -1.85 4.78
C LEU A 144 -11.38 -0.94 6.00
N ASP A 145 -10.20 -0.63 6.55
CA ASP A 145 -10.07 0.30 7.68
C ASP A 145 -10.44 1.74 7.28
N ALA A 146 -10.01 2.19 6.09
CA ALA A 146 -10.28 3.54 5.58
C ALA A 146 -11.76 3.78 5.23
N VAL A 147 -12.43 2.83 4.59
CA VAL A 147 -13.86 2.95 4.21
C VAL A 147 -14.79 2.76 5.42
N GLY A 148 -14.38 1.94 6.38
CA GLY A 148 -15.16 1.62 7.57
C GLY A 148 -16.48 0.88 7.28
N GLU A 149 -17.25 0.62 8.33
CA GLU A 149 -18.49 -0.17 8.29
C GLU A 149 -19.61 0.49 7.47
N ASP A 150 -19.60 1.82 7.35
CA ASP A 150 -20.57 2.59 6.56
C ASP A 150 -20.24 2.64 5.06
N GLY A 151 -19.04 2.19 4.67
CA GLY A 151 -18.60 2.13 3.29
C GLY A 151 -18.69 0.70 2.72
N HIS A 152 -18.06 0.50 1.57
CA HIS A 152 -17.99 -0.81 0.95
C HIS A 152 -16.68 -1.01 0.19
N LEU A 153 -16.01 -2.13 0.44
CA LEU A 153 -14.90 -2.58 -0.40
C LEU A 153 -15.38 -3.73 -1.27
N THR A 154 -15.24 -3.60 -2.58
CA THR A 154 -15.30 -4.74 -3.51
C THR A 154 -13.89 -5.05 -3.96
N THR A 155 -13.43 -6.29 -3.77
CA THR A 155 -12.11 -6.73 -4.22
C THR A 155 -12.27 -7.82 -5.26
N ILE A 156 -11.63 -7.66 -6.43
CA ILE A 156 -11.59 -8.69 -7.48
C ILE A 156 -10.19 -9.32 -7.51
N GLU A 157 -10.13 -10.62 -7.24
CA GLU A 157 -8.89 -11.40 -7.27
C GLU A 157 -9.04 -12.59 -8.24
N MET A 158 -8.11 -12.70 -9.19
CA MET A 158 -8.17 -13.73 -10.21
C MET A 158 -7.87 -15.12 -9.64
N ARG A 159 -6.98 -15.21 -8.65
CA ARG A 159 -6.50 -16.48 -8.08
C ARG A 159 -7.23 -16.78 -6.78
N SER A 160 -8.08 -17.81 -6.79
CA SER A 160 -8.89 -18.22 -5.62
C SER A 160 -8.06 -18.48 -4.35
N GLU A 161 -6.85 -19.03 -4.50
CA GLU A 161 -5.91 -19.23 -3.39
C GLU A 161 -5.44 -17.92 -2.74
N PHE A 162 -5.22 -16.87 -3.53
CA PHE A 162 -4.87 -15.54 -3.03
C PHE A 162 -6.06 -14.85 -2.39
N ALA A 163 -7.25 -15.00 -2.99
CA ALA A 163 -8.49 -14.54 -2.38
C ALA A 163 -8.67 -15.14 -0.98
N ARG A 164 -8.43 -16.45 -0.83
CA ARG A 164 -8.49 -17.14 0.48
C ARG A 164 -7.44 -16.63 1.47
N VAL A 165 -6.22 -16.34 1.01
CA VAL A 165 -5.16 -15.76 1.87
C VAL A 165 -5.54 -14.37 2.35
N ALA A 166 -5.98 -13.49 1.44
CA ALA A 166 -6.45 -12.15 1.77
C ALA A 166 -7.62 -12.21 2.77
N GLU A 167 -8.61 -13.07 2.53
CA GLU A 167 -9.76 -13.26 3.42
C GLU A 167 -9.34 -13.75 4.81
N GLY A 168 -8.43 -14.73 4.87
CA GLY A 168 -7.90 -15.24 6.13
C GLY A 168 -7.15 -14.15 6.91
N ASN A 169 -6.29 -13.39 6.24
CA ASN A 169 -5.54 -12.31 6.87
C ASN A 169 -6.44 -11.19 7.40
N ALA A 170 -7.46 -10.79 6.64
CA ALA A 170 -8.46 -9.82 7.09
C ALA A 170 -9.30 -10.35 8.24
N THR A 171 -9.75 -11.60 8.16
CA THR A 171 -10.54 -12.24 9.22
C THR A 171 -9.77 -12.30 10.53
N VAL A 172 -8.49 -12.66 10.50
CA VAL A 172 -7.62 -12.66 11.69
C VAL A 172 -7.42 -11.24 12.24
N TYR A 173 -7.17 -10.27 11.36
CA TYR A 173 -6.97 -8.87 11.76
C TYR A 173 -8.22 -8.29 12.44
N PHE A 174 -9.37 -8.36 11.77
CA PHE A 174 -10.64 -7.83 12.26
C PHE A 174 -11.34 -8.71 13.30
N GLY A 175 -10.90 -9.96 13.47
CA GLY A 175 -11.43 -10.90 14.47
C GLY A 175 -12.73 -11.55 14.03
N GLY A 176 -12.98 -11.52 12.72
CA GLY A 176 -14.18 -11.92 12.02
C GLY A 176 -14.09 -11.43 10.58
N ARG A 177 -14.81 -12.08 9.66
CA ARG A 177 -14.88 -11.63 8.26
C ARG A 177 -15.58 -10.26 8.22
N PRO A 178 -14.93 -9.20 7.72
CA PRO A 178 -15.56 -7.88 7.62
C PRO A 178 -16.85 -7.94 6.81
N ALA A 179 -17.94 -7.37 7.35
CA ALA A 179 -19.25 -7.42 6.71
C ALA A 179 -19.37 -6.48 5.50
N TRP A 180 -18.59 -5.39 5.50
CA TRP A 180 -18.53 -4.39 4.44
C TRP A 180 -17.55 -4.75 3.30
N TRP A 181 -17.22 -6.04 3.17
CA TRP A 181 -16.31 -6.55 2.16
C TRP A 181 -16.97 -7.56 1.23
N ASP A 182 -16.94 -7.27 -0.07
CA ASP A 182 -17.31 -8.18 -1.14
C ASP A 182 -16.06 -8.64 -1.90
N LEU A 183 -15.54 -9.81 -1.54
CA LEU A 183 -14.41 -10.43 -2.22
C LEU A 183 -14.91 -11.38 -3.32
N ARG A 184 -14.62 -11.03 -4.57
CA ARG A 184 -15.01 -11.79 -5.77
C ARG A 184 -13.80 -12.45 -6.41
N THR A 185 -13.95 -13.72 -6.77
CA THR A 185 -12.94 -14.44 -7.53
C THR A 185 -13.26 -14.42 -9.02
N GLY A 186 -12.30 -13.99 -9.84
CA GLY A 186 -12.45 -14.01 -11.29
C GLY A 186 -11.57 -13.00 -12.01
N ASP A 187 -11.64 -13.03 -13.33
CA ASP A 187 -11.04 -12.02 -14.20
C ASP A 187 -11.70 -10.65 -13.97
N PHE A 188 -10.88 -9.58 -13.98
CA PHE A 188 -11.35 -8.23 -13.68
C PHE A 188 -12.45 -7.77 -14.64
N ASP A 189 -12.23 -7.89 -15.95
CA ASP A 189 -13.18 -7.36 -16.93
C ASP A 189 -14.51 -8.11 -16.88
N SER A 190 -14.43 -9.44 -16.72
CA SER A 190 -15.60 -10.31 -16.60
C SER A 190 -16.43 -9.99 -15.36
N VAL A 191 -15.79 -9.80 -14.21
CA VAL A 191 -16.49 -9.50 -12.95
C VAL A 191 -16.98 -8.05 -12.93
N ALA A 192 -16.14 -7.10 -13.35
CA ALA A 192 -16.48 -5.69 -13.39
C ALA A 192 -17.66 -5.41 -14.33
N ALA A 193 -17.81 -6.16 -15.43
CA ALA A 193 -18.98 -6.08 -16.31
C ALA A 193 -20.32 -6.41 -15.61
N THR A 194 -20.30 -7.17 -14.52
CA THR A 194 -21.50 -7.50 -13.73
C THR A 194 -21.87 -6.45 -12.68
N LEU A 195 -20.98 -5.48 -12.42
CA LEU A 195 -21.18 -4.45 -11.41
C LEU A 195 -22.04 -3.30 -11.97
N PRO A 196 -22.76 -2.54 -11.14
CA PRO A 196 -23.52 -1.39 -11.62
C PRO A 196 -22.61 -0.29 -12.15
N GLU A 197 -23.06 0.42 -13.18
CA GLU A 197 -22.35 1.59 -13.71
C GLU A 197 -22.26 2.69 -12.67
N HIS A 198 -21.14 3.41 -12.67
CA HIS A 198 -20.92 4.58 -11.80
C HIS A 198 -21.17 4.34 -10.30
N SER A 199 -20.94 3.10 -9.82
CA SER A 199 -21.18 2.69 -8.43
C SER A 199 -19.99 2.89 -7.50
N PHE A 200 -18.78 3.07 -8.05
CA PHE A 200 -17.55 3.22 -7.27
C PHE A 200 -17.03 4.66 -7.25
N ASP A 201 -16.66 5.12 -6.06
CA ASP A 201 -16.02 6.42 -5.86
C ASP A 201 -14.54 6.37 -6.23
N ARG A 202 -13.88 5.23 -5.97
CA ARG A 202 -12.44 5.02 -6.07
C ARG A 202 -12.12 3.65 -6.63
N ILE A 203 -11.06 3.57 -7.43
CA ILE A 203 -10.53 2.30 -7.95
C ILE A 203 -9.04 2.22 -7.61
N MET A 204 -8.61 1.07 -7.07
CA MET A 204 -7.21 0.71 -6.87
C MET A 204 -6.85 -0.53 -7.69
N LEU A 205 -5.87 -0.40 -8.59
CA LEU A 205 -5.36 -1.50 -9.41
C LEU A 205 -3.92 -1.84 -9.03
N ASP A 206 -3.70 -3.06 -8.55
CA ASP A 206 -2.38 -3.64 -8.28
C ASP A 206 -2.25 -4.97 -9.03
N MET A 207 -1.94 -4.87 -10.33
CA MET A 207 -1.90 -6.02 -11.22
C MET A 207 -0.84 -5.85 -12.32
N LEU A 208 -0.60 -6.92 -13.09
CA LEU A 208 0.44 -6.91 -14.12
C LEU A 208 0.12 -5.99 -15.30
N ASP A 209 -1.15 -5.84 -15.66
CA ASP A 209 -1.59 -5.15 -16.88
C ASP A 209 -2.80 -4.20 -16.70
N PRO A 210 -2.72 -3.23 -15.78
CA PRO A 210 -3.85 -2.34 -15.45
C PRO A 210 -4.34 -1.50 -16.64
N TRP A 211 -3.48 -1.22 -17.63
CA TRP A 211 -3.84 -0.47 -18.84
C TRP A 211 -4.90 -1.17 -19.71
N ASN A 212 -5.02 -2.50 -19.61
CA ASN A 212 -6.03 -3.26 -20.35
C ASN A 212 -7.42 -3.20 -19.69
N ARG A 213 -7.52 -2.64 -18.47
CA ARG A 213 -8.75 -2.64 -17.66
C ARG A 213 -9.50 -1.32 -17.68
N LEU A 214 -8.97 -0.32 -18.40
CA LEU A 214 -9.46 1.05 -18.37
C LEU A 214 -10.91 1.20 -18.84
N GLU A 215 -11.35 0.36 -19.78
CA GLU A 215 -12.74 0.39 -20.27
C GLU A 215 -13.73 0.00 -19.17
N GLN A 216 -13.54 -1.16 -18.54
CA GLN A 216 -14.41 -1.62 -17.46
C GLN A 216 -14.26 -0.77 -16.21
N ALA A 217 -13.04 -0.32 -15.87
CA ALA A 217 -12.80 0.60 -14.77
C ALA A 217 -13.56 1.93 -14.97
N TYR A 218 -13.57 2.48 -16.19
CA TYR A 218 -14.29 3.71 -16.51
C TYR A 218 -15.81 3.53 -16.43
N ARG A 219 -16.32 2.36 -16.84
CA ARG A 219 -17.75 2.05 -16.79
C ARG A 219 -18.30 2.06 -15.35
N VAL A 220 -17.56 1.47 -14.41
CA VAL A 220 -18.04 1.27 -13.04
C VAL A 220 -17.74 2.44 -12.10
N ILE A 221 -16.77 3.30 -12.44
CA ILE A 221 -16.40 4.46 -11.61
C ILE A 221 -17.35 5.64 -11.84
N ALA A 222 -17.70 6.35 -10.78
CA ALA A 222 -18.46 7.59 -10.88
C ALA A 222 -17.66 8.71 -11.57
N PRO A 223 -18.31 9.63 -12.32
CA PRO A 223 -17.67 10.81 -12.85
C PRO A 223 -16.89 11.59 -11.79
N GLY A 224 -15.65 11.96 -12.08
CA GLY A 224 -14.76 12.63 -11.13
C GLY A 224 -14.12 11.72 -10.08
N GLY A 225 -14.48 10.43 -10.06
CA GLY A 225 -13.86 9.39 -9.23
C GLY A 225 -12.38 9.22 -9.55
N VAL A 226 -11.62 8.68 -8.59
CA VAL A 226 -10.16 8.57 -8.66
C VAL A 226 -9.76 7.13 -8.92
N LEU A 227 -8.90 6.93 -9.93
CA LEU A 227 -8.22 5.67 -10.18
C LEU A 227 -6.76 5.80 -9.76
N VAL A 228 -6.31 4.88 -8.91
CA VAL A 228 -4.93 4.71 -8.53
C VAL A 228 -4.43 3.38 -9.11
N ALA A 229 -3.32 3.41 -9.84
CA ALA A 229 -2.66 2.23 -10.35
C ALA A 229 -1.24 2.11 -9.79
N TYR A 230 -0.88 0.92 -9.34
CA TYR A 230 0.46 0.59 -8.89
C TYR A 230 1.18 -0.26 -9.93
N VAL A 231 2.35 0.18 -10.38
CA VAL A 231 3.16 -0.51 -11.38
C VAL A 231 4.62 -0.53 -10.96
N THR A 232 5.37 -1.57 -11.33
CA THR A 232 6.71 -1.79 -10.77
C THR A 232 7.84 -1.47 -11.73
N THR A 233 7.59 -1.46 -13.04
CA THR A 233 8.62 -1.15 -14.05
C THR A 233 8.32 0.14 -14.79
N THR A 234 9.36 0.79 -15.29
CA THR A 234 9.24 1.98 -16.14
C THR A 234 8.50 1.68 -17.46
N THR A 235 8.59 0.45 -17.97
CA THR A 235 7.83 0.01 -19.15
C THR A 235 6.32 -0.11 -18.87
N GLN A 236 5.94 -0.63 -17.70
CA GLN A 236 4.54 -0.65 -17.26
C GLN A 236 4.03 0.78 -17.03
N LEU A 237 4.85 1.65 -16.42
CA LEU A 237 4.54 3.06 -16.22
C LEU A 237 4.27 3.78 -17.55
N GLY A 238 5.17 3.64 -18.53
CA GLY A 238 4.98 4.25 -19.85
C GLY A 238 3.70 3.75 -20.54
N ARG A 239 3.48 2.43 -20.53
CA ARG A 239 2.28 1.84 -21.15
C ARG A 239 0.98 2.28 -20.49
N MET A 240 0.96 2.38 -19.15
CA MET A 240 -0.21 2.85 -18.41
C MET A 240 -0.49 4.33 -18.70
N ALA A 241 0.54 5.17 -18.72
CA ALA A 241 0.40 6.60 -18.98
C ALA A 241 -0.17 6.86 -20.39
N GLU A 242 0.37 6.19 -21.40
CA GLU A 242 -0.14 6.32 -22.77
C GLU A 242 -1.55 5.78 -22.91
N ALA A 243 -1.86 4.62 -22.32
CA ALA A 243 -3.22 4.07 -22.38
C ALA A 243 -4.28 4.99 -21.75
N LEU A 244 -3.96 5.66 -20.63
CA LEU A 244 -4.83 6.66 -20.02
C LEU A 244 -5.03 7.87 -20.94
N ARG A 245 -3.95 8.38 -21.54
CA ARG A 245 -4.00 9.51 -22.48
C ARG A 245 -4.82 9.16 -23.72
N GLU A 246 -4.61 7.99 -24.30
CA GLU A 246 -5.31 7.46 -25.48
C GLU A 246 -6.80 7.28 -25.22
N ALA A 247 -7.17 6.70 -24.07
CA ALA A 247 -8.56 6.53 -23.67
C ALA A 247 -9.33 7.86 -23.65
N GLY A 248 -8.68 8.96 -23.26
CA GLY A 248 -9.23 10.31 -23.32
C GLY A 248 -10.38 10.59 -22.35
N SER A 249 -10.86 9.56 -21.64
CA SER A 249 -11.85 9.62 -20.57
C SER A 249 -11.24 9.77 -19.18
N TRP A 250 -9.91 9.89 -19.09
CA TRP A 250 -9.14 10.04 -17.86
C TRP A 250 -8.29 11.30 -17.92
N THR A 251 -8.21 12.05 -16.83
CA THR A 251 -7.32 13.23 -16.74
C THR A 251 -5.86 12.84 -16.91
N GLU A 252 -5.00 13.83 -17.18
CA GLU A 252 -3.55 13.62 -17.18
C GLU A 252 -3.11 12.90 -15.89
N PRO A 253 -2.43 11.75 -15.98
CA PRO A 253 -2.01 11.01 -14.80
C PRO A 253 -0.90 11.75 -14.04
N ASP A 254 -1.06 11.87 -12.74
CA ASP A 254 0.04 12.22 -11.84
C ASP A 254 0.84 10.95 -11.52
N ILE A 255 2.16 11.02 -11.60
CA ILE A 255 3.06 9.86 -11.49
C ILE A 255 4.11 10.15 -10.44
N GLN A 256 4.20 9.28 -9.43
CA GLN A 256 5.14 9.44 -8.33
C GLN A 256 5.71 8.12 -7.82
N GLU A 257 6.86 8.21 -7.18
CA GLU A 257 7.43 7.14 -6.35
C GLU A 257 7.83 7.72 -4.99
N THR A 258 7.87 6.87 -3.96
CA THR A 258 8.24 7.29 -2.60
C THR A 258 9.46 6.51 -2.12
N LEU A 259 10.49 7.25 -1.70
CA LEU A 259 11.69 6.70 -1.07
C LEU A 259 11.61 6.89 0.45
N GLU A 260 11.77 5.80 1.20
CA GLU A 260 11.81 5.82 2.66
C GLU A 260 13.18 5.36 3.16
N ARG A 261 13.80 6.13 4.05
CA ARG A 261 15.10 5.81 4.63
C ARG A 261 15.08 5.98 6.14
N ASN A 262 15.34 4.88 6.84
CA ASN A 262 15.44 4.86 8.30
C ASN A 262 16.74 5.51 8.79
N TRP A 263 16.71 5.96 10.04
CA TRP A 263 17.82 6.60 10.71
C TRP A 263 18.15 5.86 12.00
N LYS A 264 19.46 5.67 12.22
CA LYS A 264 19.99 5.28 13.52
C LYS A 264 20.27 6.54 14.33
N ALA A 265 19.61 6.67 15.47
CA ALA A 265 19.84 7.75 16.43
C ALA A 265 20.22 7.15 17.79
N GLN A 266 21.52 7.00 18.06
CA GLN A 266 22.05 6.49 19.33
C GLN A 266 23.18 7.39 19.85
N GLY A 267 22.89 8.19 20.88
CA GLY A 267 23.85 9.17 21.42
C GLY A 267 24.32 10.14 20.32
N LEU A 268 25.64 10.24 20.11
CA LEU A 268 26.24 11.05 19.05
C LEU A 268 26.20 10.37 17.66
N ALA A 269 25.92 9.07 17.60
CA ALA A 269 25.80 8.34 16.34
C ALA A 269 24.40 8.52 15.75
N ILE A 270 24.18 9.69 15.15
CA ILE A 270 22.96 10.03 14.40
C ILE A 270 23.30 10.03 12.92
N ARG A 271 22.78 9.04 12.19
CA ARG A 271 23.02 8.90 10.75
C ARG A 271 21.93 8.06 10.08
N PRO A 272 21.72 8.20 8.77
CA PRO A 272 20.87 7.29 8.03
C PRO A 272 21.38 5.84 8.08
N ASP A 273 20.47 4.90 7.91
CA ASP A 273 20.83 3.52 7.69
C ASP A 273 21.58 3.35 6.37
N HIS A 274 22.50 2.39 6.35
CA HIS A 274 23.34 2.11 5.18
C HIS A 274 22.57 1.36 4.09
N GLN A 275 21.55 0.58 4.49
CA GLN A 275 20.69 -0.17 3.57
C GLN A 275 19.29 0.44 3.59
N MET A 276 18.68 0.55 2.42
CA MET A 276 17.28 0.93 2.25
C MET A 276 16.68 0.16 1.08
N ILE A 277 15.36 0.09 1.04
CA ILE A 277 14.64 -0.42 -0.13
C ILE A 277 14.68 0.68 -1.18
N GLY A 278 15.42 0.44 -2.27
CA GLY A 278 15.67 1.44 -3.30
C GLY A 278 14.50 1.64 -4.28
N HIS A 279 13.66 0.63 -4.47
CA HIS A 279 12.48 0.70 -5.33
C HIS A 279 11.41 -0.29 -4.87
N THR A 280 10.16 0.07 -5.12
CA THR A 280 8.98 -0.75 -4.78
C THR A 280 8.01 -0.72 -5.95
N GLY A 281 7.52 0.46 -6.29
CA GLY A 281 6.70 0.71 -7.46
C GLY A 281 6.39 2.19 -7.60
N PHE A 282 5.77 2.52 -8.71
CA PHE A 282 5.24 3.82 -9.05
C PHE A 282 3.74 3.83 -8.78
N LEU A 283 3.25 4.96 -8.30
CA LEU A 283 1.83 5.25 -8.17
C LEU A 283 1.42 6.21 -9.28
N MET A 284 0.35 5.85 -9.97
CA MET A 284 -0.28 6.69 -10.98
C MET A 284 -1.70 7.03 -10.53
N VAL A 285 -2.02 8.32 -10.52
CA VAL A 285 -3.31 8.83 -10.05
C VAL A 285 -3.97 9.62 -11.16
N THR A 286 -5.22 9.28 -11.47
CA THR A 286 -6.01 9.98 -12.50
C THR A 286 -7.48 10.05 -12.09
N ARG A 287 -8.25 10.93 -12.73
CA ARG A 287 -9.67 11.14 -12.47
C ARG A 287 -10.50 10.86 -13.70
N ALA A 288 -11.65 10.23 -13.50
CA ALA A 288 -12.59 9.93 -14.58
C ALA A 288 -13.31 11.20 -15.06
N MET A 289 -13.38 11.41 -16.37
CA MET A 289 -14.19 12.45 -16.99
C MET A 289 -15.66 12.04 -17.02
N ALA A 290 -16.57 13.01 -16.95
CA ALA A 290 -17.99 12.74 -17.14
C ALA A 290 -18.27 12.21 -18.57
N PRO A 291 -19.29 11.36 -18.76
CA PRO A 291 -19.69 10.89 -20.09
C PRO A 291 -19.88 12.05 -21.07
N GLY A 292 -19.31 11.91 -22.27
CA GLY A 292 -19.35 12.94 -23.32
C GLY A 292 -18.28 14.04 -23.22
N PHE A 293 -17.49 14.08 -22.13
CA PHE A 293 -16.37 15.01 -21.99
C PHE A 293 -15.04 14.29 -22.21
N ARG A 294 -14.11 14.97 -22.88
CA ARG A 294 -12.72 14.51 -23.05
C ARG A 294 -11.81 15.22 -22.07
N ALA A 295 -10.80 14.50 -21.60
CA ALA A 295 -9.75 15.04 -20.78
C ALA A 295 -9.02 16.17 -21.49
N LEU A 296 -8.77 17.25 -20.74
CA LEU A 296 -7.98 18.37 -21.23
C LEU A 296 -6.52 17.92 -21.27
N ARG A 297 -5.96 17.82 -22.47
CA ARG A 297 -4.54 17.54 -22.62
C ARG A 297 -3.75 18.81 -22.38
N LYS A 298 -2.64 18.67 -21.66
CA LYS A 298 -1.61 19.71 -21.66
C LYS A 298 -1.17 19.85 -23.12
N ARG A 299 -1.21 21.08 -23.65
CA ARG A 299 -0.58 21.37 -24.96
C ARG A 299 0.92 21.31 -24.73
N ASP A 300 1.49 20.12 -24.80
CA ASP A 300 2.93 19.96 -24.85
C ASP A 300 3.36 20.50 -26.22
N ARG A 301 4.03 21.65 -26.19
CA ARG A 301 4.83 22.08 -27.34
C ARG A 301 5.93 21.04 -27.45
N ALA A 302 6.02 20.38 -28.60
CA ALA A 302 6.98 19.31 -28.83
C ALA A 302 8.37 19.70 -28.30
N THR A 303 8.80 19.04 -27.23
CA THR A 303 10.18 19.10 -26.75
C THR A 303 10.94 17.91 -27.34
N LYS A 304 12.25 18.06 -27.53
CA LYS A 304 13.12 17.01 -28.09
C LYS A 304 12.95 15.64 -27.45
N ASP A 305 12.66 15.59 -26.16
CA ASP A 305 12.56 14.34 -25.38
C ASP A 305 11.22 13.59 -25.55
N THR A 306 10.21 14.21 -26.15
CA THR A 306 8.85 13.65 -26.31
C THR A 306 8.55 13.15 -27.72
N THR A 307 9.49 13.29 -28.65
CA THR A 307 9.32 12.86 -30.05
C THR A 307 10.12 11.59 -30.27
N THR A 308 9.47 10.43 -30.37
CA THR A 308 10.08 9.11 -30.62
C THR A 308 10.63 8.94 -32.04
N ASP A 309 11.02 10.03 -32.69
CA ASP A 309 11.16 10.09 -34.15
C ASP A 309 12.21 11.12 -34.58
N ILE A 310 13.35 11.13 -33.90
CA ILE A 310 14.55 11.86 -34.40
C ILE A 310 15.03 11.27 -35.74
N ASP A 311 14.68 10.02 -36.03
CA ASP A 311 15.11 9.28 -37.21
C ASP A 311 14.17 9.42 -38.43
N SER A 312 13.00 10.08 -38.27
CA SER A 312 12.05 10.33 -39.36
C SER A 312 12.05 11.79 -39.85
N LEU A 313 12.95 12.63 -39.33
CA LEU A 313 13.13 14.02 -39.78
C LEU A 313 14.17 14.12 -40.90
N THR A 314 13.85 14.90 -41.91
CA THR A 314 14.81 15.29 -42.95
C THR A 314 15.92 16.19 -42.38
N PRO A 315 17.11 16.29 -43.04
CA PRO A 315 18.21 17.14 -42.56
C PRO A 315 17.85 18.62 -42.38
N GLU A 316 16.87 19.10 -43.15
CA GLU A 316 16.37 20.48 -43.13
C GLU A 316 15.49 20.72 -41.89
N GLU A 317 14.56 19.82 -41.59
CA GLU A 317 13.74 19.87 -40.38
C GLU A 317 14.58 19.76 -39.10
N ARG A 318 15.70 19.04 -39.17
CA ARG A 318 16.66 18.89 -38.06
C ARG A 318 17.44 20.17 -37.78
N ALA A 319 17.72 20.98 -38.80
CA ALA A 319 18.40 22.27 -38.65
C ALA A 319 17.46 23.34 -38.09
N GLU A 320 16.20 23.36 -38.52
CA GLU A 320 15.17 24.29 -38.04
C GLU A 320 14.80 24.03 -36.57
N GLN A 321 14.73 22.75 -36.17
CA GLN A 321 14.61 22.37 -34.75
C GLN A 321 15.84 22.76 -33.92
N LEU A 322 17.02 22.95 -34.53
CA LEU A 322 18.24 23.28 -33.82
C LEU A 322 18.28 24.74 -33.34
N GLU A 323 17.62 25.64 -34.06
CA GLU A 323 17.48 27.06 -33.69
C GLU A 323 16.47 27.27 -32.54
N ASP A 324 15.45 26.41 -32.42
CA ASP A 324 14.37 26.57 -31.43
C ASP A 324 14.76 26.08 -30.02
N LEU A 325 16.02 25.67 -29.80
CA LEU A 325 16.56 25.09 -28.55
C LEU A 325 17.34 26.05 -27.68
N GLU A 326 17.55 27.29 -28.12
CA GLU A 326 18.20 28.27 -27.28
C GLU A 326 17.30 28.58 -26.06
N LEU A 327 17.91 28.67 -24.88
CA LEU A 327 17.24 29.04 -23.64
C LEU A 327 16.53 30.40 -23.83
N ARG A 328 15.20 30.39 -23.84
CA ARG A 328 14.41 31.62 -24.02
C ARG A 328 14.26 32.37 -22.70
N ASP A 329 14.60 33.66 -22.75
CA ASP A 329 14.30 34.64 -21.71
C ASP A 329 12.79 34.75 -21.44
N ILE A 330 12.43 35.18 -20.22
CA ILE A 330 11.04 35.45 -19.82
C ILE A 330 10.42 36.42 -20.83
N SER A 331 9.30 36.05 -21.44
CA SER A 331 8.63 36.95 -22.39
C SER A 331 8.22 38.25 -21.71
N ASP A 332 8.46 39.39 -22.38
CA ASP A 332 8.10 40.74 -21.91
C ASP A 332 6.63 40.87 -21.49
N ARG A 333 5.75 40.03 -22.07
CA ARG A 333 4.33 40.00 -21.71
C ARG A 333 4.09 39.37 -20.35
N LYS A 334 4.85 38.31 -20.01
CA LYS A 334 4.77 37.64 -18.71
C LYS A 334 5.35 38.54 -17.62
N LEU A 335 6.49 39.18 -17.87
CA LEU A 335 7.09 40.13 -16.94
C LEU A 335 6.16 41.32 -16.65
N ARG A 336 5.56 41.92 -17.69
CA ARG A 336 4.58 43.01 -17.53
C ARG A 336 3.31 42.60 -16.78
N LYS A 337 2.88 41.33 -16.88
CA LYS A 337 1.74 40.83 -16.12
C LYS A 337 2.12 40.67 -14.65
N VAL A 338 3.26 40.04 -14.37
CA VAL A 338 3.77 39.83 -13.01
C VAL A 338 3.96 41.16 -12.28
N LEU A 339 4.57 42.16 -12.94
CA LEU A 339 4.74 43.50 -12.36
C LEU A 339 3.40 44.16 -12.04
N ARG A 340 2.42 44.08 -12.96
CA ARG A 340 1.09 44.66 -12.74
C ARG A 340 0.32 44.00 -11.59
N ASP A 341 0.40 42.67 -11.51
CA ASP A 341 -0.25 41.91 -10.43
C ASP A 341 0.44 42.20 -9.08
N LEU A 342 1.76 42.39 -9.08
CA LEU A 342 2.54 42.76 -7.90
C LEU A 342 2.23 44.19 -7.44
N ASP A 343 2.16 45.16 -8.37
CA ASP A 343 1.81 46.55 -8.06
C ASP A 343 0.41 46.66 -7.43
N ALA A 344 -0.55 45.87 -7.94
CA ALA A 344 -1.89 45.79 -7.37
C ALA A 344 -1.89 45.22 -5.93
N GLN A 345 -1.07 44.20 -5.67
CA GLN A 345 -0.92 43.62 -4.33
C GLN A 345 -0.23 44.58 -3.36
N VAL A 346 0.81 45.28 -3.80
CA VAL A 346 1.51 46.29 -2.98
C VAL A 346 0.57 47.46 -2.65
N HIS A 347 -0.25 47.89 -3.61
CA HIS A 347 -1.20 48.98 -3.37
C HIS A 347 -2.28 48.58 -2.34
N ALA A 348 -2.73 47.33 -2.37
CA ALA A 348 -3.70 46.79 -1.42
C ALA A 348 -3.16 46.59 0.02
N ILE A 349 -1.85 46.69 0.23
CA ILE A 349 -1.20 46.63 1.55
C ILE A 349 -0.97 48.06 2.10
N GLY A 350 -1.09 49.08 1.25
CA GLY A 350 -0.81 50.50 1.58
C GLY A 350 -2.03 51.36 1.92
N GLU A 351 -3.23 50.78 1.99
CA GLU A 351 -4.43 51.34 2.64
C GLU A 351 -4.71 50.54 3.93
#